data_AF-A0A920F0E7-F1
#
_entry.id   AF-A0A920F0E7-F1
#
_cell.length_a   1.000
_cell.length_b   1.000
_cell.length_c   1.000
_cell.angle_alpha   90.00
_cell.angle_beta   90.00
_cell.angle_gamma   90.00
#
_symmetry.space_group_name_H-M   'P 1'
#
loop_
_entity.id
_entity.type
_entity.pdbx_description
1 polymer ?
#
loop_
_entity_poly.entity_id
_entity_poly.type
_entity_poly.pdbx_seq_one_letter_code
_entity_poly.pdbx_strand_id
1 'polypeptide(L)'
;MHKYDFIYASVGVHPDNIDVKEPSTDDICYLSNNEKVVAIGETGLDYFRLKGDLTWQRERFRRHIRAARDVKKPLIIHMRDATYDTLEILKQEKAHEIGGVMHCFTETLDIAKKR
;
A
#
# COMPACT_ATOMS: atom_id res chain seq x y z
N MET A 1 -16.63 8.99 -10.52
CA MET A 1 -16.75 7.84 -9.58
C MET A 1 -18.15 7.62 -9.02
N HIS A 2 -19.15 8.48 -9.27
CA HIS A 2 -20.47 8.38 -8.63
C HIS A 2 -21.55 7.71 -9.50
N LYS A 3 -21.18 6.98 -10.57
CA LYS A 3 -22.16 6.34 -11.47
C LYS A 3 -22.89 5.17 -10.79
N TYR A 4 -22.23 4.47 -9.87
CA TYR A 4 -22.76 3.29 -9.20
C TYR A 4 -22.55 3.40 -7.69
N ASP A 5 -23.63 3.22 -6.92
CA ASP A 5 -23.60 3.46 -5.47
C ASP A 5 -22.80 2.40 -4.70
N PHE A 6 -22.78 1.17 -5.20
CA PHE A 6 -22.12 0.03 -4.56
C PHE A 6 -20.64 -0.14 -4.94
N ILE A 7 -20.08 0.75 -5.78
CA ILE A 7 -18.67 0.69 -6.17
C ILE A 7 -17.88 1.74 -5.40
N TYR A 8 -16.81 1.29 -4.78
CA TYR A 8 -15.81 2.11 -4.08
C TYR A 8 -14.43 1.87 -4.69
N ALA A 9 -13.47 2.71 -4.36
CA ALA A 9 -12.12 2.59 -4.85
C ALA A 9 -11.07 2.75 -3.76
N SER A 10 -9.85 2.41 -4.10
CA SER A 10 -8.65 2.81 -3.41
C SER A 10 -7.81 3.74 -4.30
N VAL A 11 -6.90 4.48 -3.68
CA VAL A 11 -5.94 5.33 -4.41
C VAL A 11 -4.53 4.95 -4.01
N GLY A 12 -3.69 4.66 -4.98
CA GLY A 12 -2.28 4.36 -4.77
C GLY A 12 -1.57 4.02 -6.07
N VAL A 13 -0.30 3.64 -5.95
CA VAL A 13 0.55 3.22 -7.06
C VAL A 13 1.12 1.85 -6.75
N HIS A 14 0.79 0.87 -7.59
CA HIS A 14 1.24 -0.51 -7.48
C HIS A 14 2.78 -0.61 -7.47
N PRO A 15 3.40 -1.52 -6.70
CA PRO A 15 4.87 -1.62 -6.58
C PRO A 15 5.59 -1.83 -7.92
N ASP A 16 4.97 -2.54 -8.87
CA ASP A 16 5.57 -2.81 -10.18
C ASP A 16 5.44 -1.68 -11.20
N ASN A 17 4.69 -0.61 -10.91
CA ASN A 17 4.56 0.49 -11.86
C ASN A 17 5.86 1.29 -11.91
N ILE A 18 6.61 1.11 -12.98
CA ILE A 18 7.81 1.88 -13.34
C ILE A 18 7.43 3.08 -14.22
N ASP A 19 8.35 4.04 -14.36
CA ASP A 19 8.20 5.23 -15.22
C ASP A 19 6.98 6.10 -14.92
N VAL A 20 6.53 6.09 -13.65
CA VAL A 20 5.47 6.95 -13.13
C VAL A 20 6.07 8.07 -12.30
N LYS A 21 5.37 9.22 -12.25
CA LYS A 21 5.67 10.22 -11.23
C LYS A 21 5.38 9.63 -9.86
N GLU A 22 6.42 9.52 -9.02
CA GLU A 22 6.23 9.09 -7.63
C GLU A 22 5.29 10.04 -6.90
N PRO A 23 4.19 9.55 -6.33
CA PRO A 23 3.28 10.40 -5.60
C PRO A 23 3.93 10.82 -4.27
N SER A 24 3.81 12.10 -3.93
CA SER A 24 4.07 12.54 -2.56
C SER A 24 2.95 12.06 -1.63
N THR A 25 3.21 12.13 -0.31
CA THR A 25 2.16 11.87 0.69
C THR A 25 0.94 12.79 0.45
N ASP A 26 1.18 14.08 0.16
CA ASP A 26 0.13 15.06 -0.07
C ASP A 26 -0.70 14.77 -1.32
N ASP A 27 -0.06 14.29 -2.40
CA ASP A 27 -0.77 13.87 -3.61
C ASP A 27 -1.77 12.74 -3.30
N ILE A 28 -1.35 11.75 -2.51
CA ILE A 28 -2.19 10.61 -2.11
C ILE A 28 -3.32 11.10 -1.21
N CYS A 29 -3.02 11.94 -0.21
CA CYS A 29 -4.01 12.50 0.70
C CYS A 29 -5.08 13.29 -0.07
N TYR A 30 -4.67 14.16 -0.99
CA TYR A 30 -5.57 14.96 -1.83
C TYR A 30 -6.50 14.08 -2.66
N LEU A 31 -5.94 13.12 -3.40
CA LEU A 31 -6.73 12.20 -4.24
C LEU A 31 -7.64 11.30 -3.42
N SER A 32 -7.26 10.97 -2.19
CA SER A 32 -8.06 10.17 -1.29
C SER A 32 -9.25 10.92 -0.69
N ASN A 33 -9.34 12.25 -0.84
CA ASN A 33 -10.41 13.04 -0.20
C ASN A 33 -11.80 12.84 -0.83
N ASN A 34 -11.91 12.05 -1.90
CA ASN A 34 -13.20 11.67 -2.46
C ASN A 34 -13.92 10.65 -1.55
N GLU A 35 -15.23 10.85 -1.32
CA GLU A 35 -16.08 9.98 -0.49
C GLU A 35 -16.14 8.51 -0.95
N LYS A 36 -15.91 8.24 -2.24
CA LYS A 36 -15.88 6.89 -2.81
C LYS A 36 -14.52 6.20 -2.64
N VAL A 37 -13.50 6.91 -2.19
CA VAL A 37 -12.18 6.34 -1.89
C VAL A 37 -12.15 5.88 -0.44
N VAL A 38 -12.09 4.57 -0.21
CA VAL A 38 -12.21 3.98 1.13
C VAL A 38 -10.91 3.40 1.66
N ALA A 39 -9.86 3.33 0.83
CA ALA A 39 -8.56 2.77 1.20
C ALA A 39 -7.41 3.41 0.41
N ILE A 40 -6.18 3.25 0.91
CA ILE A 40 -4.96 3.62 0.21
C ILE A 40 -4.32 2.37 -0.38
N GLY A 41 -4.00 2.41 -1.67
CA GLY A 41 -3.45 1.30 -2.43
C GLY A 41 -4.13 1.13 -3.80
N GLU A 42 -3.79 0.09 -4.54
CA GLU A 42 -2.84 -0.94 -4.14
C GLU A 42 -1.40 -0.40 -4.11
N THR A 43 -0.66 -0.74 -3.05
CA THR A 43 0.75 -0.41 -2.82
C THR A 43 1.42 -1.65 -2.24
N GLY A 44 2.74 -1.64 -2.02
CA GLY A 44 3.41 -2.72 -1.28
C GLY A 44 4.79 -2.98 -1.85
N LEU A 45 5.20 -4.24 -1.90
CA LEU A 45 6.49 -4.67 -2.45
C LEU A 45 6.32 -5.92 -3.32
N ASP A 46 6.95 -5.91 -4.49
CA ASP A 46 7.05 -7.08 -5.37
C ASP A 46 8.50 -7.25 -5.82
N TYR A 47 9.17 -8.27 -5.26
CA TYR A 47 10.56 -8.60 -5.57
C TYR A 47 10.66 -9.74 -6.58
N PHE A 48 9.51 -10.26 -7.05
CA PHE A 48 9.47 -11.31 -8.06
C PHE A 48 9.67 -10.72 -9.46
N ARG A 49 8.95 -9.63 -9.78
CA ARG A 49 8.93 -9.02 -11.13
C ARG A 49 10.15 -8.17 -11.45
N LEU A 50 10.53 -7.29 -10.53
CA LEU A 50 11.61 -6.32 -10.73
C LEU A 50 12.87 -6.74 -9.95
N LYS A 51 14.05 -6.45 -10.50
CA LYS A 51 15.35 -6.82 -9.94
C LYS A 51 16.26 -5.61 -9.90
N GLY A 52 17.23 -5.60 -8.98
CA GLY A 52 18.18 -4.50 -8.78
C GLY A 52 17.86 -3.69 -7.53
N ASP A 53 18.17 -2.40 -7.54
CA ASP A 53 17.89 -1.52 -6.41
C ASP A 53 16.40 -1.14 -6.37
N LEU A 54 15.66 -1.80 -5.48
CA LEU A 54 14.23 -1.59 -5.26
C LEU A 54 13.95 -0.60 -4.11
N THR A 55 14.91 0.27 -3.76
CA THR A 55 14.73 1.28 -2.70
C THR A 55 13.56 2.21 -3.00
N TRP A 56 13.31 2.51 -4.27
CA TRP A 56 12.15 3.31 -4.68
C TRP A 56 10.80 2.63 -4.37
N GLN A 57 10.68 1.30 -4.46
CA GLN A 57 9.45 0.59 -4.05
C GLN A 57 9.22 0.73 -2.54
N ARG A 58 10.29 0.57 -1.75
CA ARG A 58 10.25 0.73 -0.29
C ARG A 58 9.83 2.15 0.11
N GLU A 59 10.42 3.16 -0.51
CA GLU A 59 10.06 4.57 -0.25
C GLU A 59 8.63 4.89 -0.70
N ARG A 60 8.20 4.38 -1.85
CA ARG A 60 6.80 4.48 -2.30
C ARG A 60 5.85 3.87 -1.27
N PHE A 61 6.15 2.67 -0.78
CA PHE A 61 5.32 1.99 0.20
C PHE A 61 5.22 2.80 1.50
N ARG A 62 6.34 3.34 2.00
CA ARG A 62 6.36 4.24 3.17
C ARG A 62 5.47 5.46 2.98
N ARG A 63 5.53 6.12 1.82
CA ARG A 63 4.68 7.29 1.51
C ARG A 63 3.20 6.94 1.57
N HIS A 64 2.81 5.78 1.03
CA HIS A 64 1.42 5.33 1.11
C HIS A 64 0.99 5.04 2.56
N ILE A 65 1.83 4.41 3.37
CA ILE A 65 1.50 4.15 4.79
C ILE A 65 1.32 5.48 5.54
N ARG A 66 2.21 6.46 5.33
CA ARG A 66 2.11 7.78 5.95
C ARG A 66 0.81 8.49 5.53
N ALA A 67 0.51 8.51 4.23
CA ALA A 67 -0.73 9.11 3.74
C ALA A 67 -1.96 8.44 4.35
N ALA A 68 -1.97 7.10 4.38
CA ALA A 68 -3.06 6.31 4.96
C ALA A 68 -3.27 6.64 6.45
N ARG A 69 -2.20 6.87 7.21
CA ARG A 69 -2.26 7.35 8.60
C ARG A 69 -2.83 8.76 8.70
N ASP A 70 -2.38 9.68 7.85
CA ASP A 70 -2.83 11.08 7.86
C ASP A 70 -4.33 11.19 7.56
N VAL A 71 -4.84 10.41 6.60
CA VAL A 71 -6.27 10.40 6.23
C VAL A 71 -7.10 9.36 6.97
N LYS A 72 -6.49 8.58 7.86
CA LYS A 72 -7.12 7.51 8.67
C LYS A 72 -7.89 6.49 7.80
N LYS A 73 -7.29 6.07 6.69
CA LYS A 73 -7.86 5.05 5.79
C LYS A 73 -7.01 3.77 5.81
N PRO A 74 -7.63 2.58 5.72
CA PRO A 74 -6.91 1.32 5.70
C PRO A 74 -6.05 1.16 4.44
N LEU A 75 -5.05 0.30 4.51
CA LEU A 75 -4.18 -0.06 3.38
C LEU A 75 -4.71 -1.27 2.59
N ILE A 76 -4.47 -1.27 1.28
CA ILE A 76 -4.52 -2.46 0.41
C ILE A 76 -3.09 -2.76 -0.03
N ILE A 77 -2.54 -3.86 0.48
CA ILE A 77 -1.11 -4.18 0.41
C ILE A 77 -0.89 -5.40 -0.47
N HIS A 78 -0.13 -5.19 -1.55
CA HIS A 78 0.49 -6.24 -2.36
C HIS A 78 1.79 -6.70 -1.72
N MET A 79 2.04 -8.00 -1.74
CA MET A 79 3.31 -8.53 -1.29
C MET A 79 3.64 -9.80 -2.06
N ARG A 80 4.84 -9.84 -2.65
CA ARG A 80 5.36 -11.04 -3.32
C ARG A 80 6.88 -11.13 -3.20
N ASP A 81 7.37 -12.25 -2.68
CA ASP A 81 8.80 -12.51 -2.42
C ASP A 81 9.49 -11.41 -1.60
N ALA A 82 8.72 -10.65 -0.81
CA ALA A 82 9.15 -9.43 -0.13
C ALA A 82 8.74 -9.40 1.35
N THR A 83 8.53 -10.57 1.95
CA THR A 83 7.90 -10.72 3.28
C THR A 83 8.63 -9.99 4.39
N TYR A 84 9.96 -10.11 4.46
CA TYR A 84 10.74 -9.47 5.52
C TYR A 84 10.62 -7.95 5.49
N ASP A 85 10.91 -7.34 4.32
CA ASP A 85 10.87 -5.89 4.17
C ASP A 85 9.45 -5.34 4.34
N THR A 86 8.43 -6.06 3.87
CA THR A 86 7.03 -5.62 4.00
C THR A 86 6.65 -5.51 5.46
N LEU A 87 6.92 -6.55 6.26
CA LEU A 87 6.60 -6.55 7.69
C LEU A 87 7.41 -5.52 8.47
N GLU A 88 8.69 -5.37 8.15
CA GLU A 88 9.57 -4.41 8.81
C GLU A 88 9.11 -2.96 8.53
N ILE A 89 8.77 -2.64 7.27
CA ILE A 89 8.25 -1.32 6.90
C ILE A 89 6.92 -1.03 7.59
N LEU A 90 5.98 -1.98 7.60
CA LEU A 90 4.69 -1.83 8.27
C LEU A 90 4.85 -1.53 9.77
N LYS A 91 5.80 -2.21 10.43
CA LYS A 91 6.13 -1.98 11.83
C LYS A 91 6.74 -0.60 12.05
N GLN A 92 7.75 -0.22 11.27
CA GLN A 92 8.46 1.05 11.39
C GLN A 92 7.53 2.25 11.14
N GLU A 93 6.67 2.17 10.14
CA GLU A 93 5.72 3.24 9.79
C GLU A 93 4.42 3.19 10.61
N LYS A 94 4.34 2.30 11.61
CA LYS A 94 3.18 2.15 12.52
C LYS A 94 1.85 1.89 11.79
N ALA A 95 1.87 1.06 10.75
CA ALA A 95 0.68 0.73 9.96
C ALA A 95 -0.43 0.04 10.79
N HIS A 96 -0.08 -0.55 11.95
CA HIS A 96 -1.06 -1.14 12.87
C HIS A 96 -2.09 -0.12 13.42
N GLU A 97 -1.80 1.18 13.38
CA GLU A 97 -2.72 2.23 13.85
C GLU A 97 -3.95 2.42 12.93
N ILE A 98 -3.83 2.09 11.64
CA ILE A 98 -4.91 2.20 10.65
C ILE A 98 -5.45 0.86 10.15
N GLY A 99 -4.65 -0.20 10.27
CA GLY A 99 -4.97 -1.50 9.71
C GLY A 99 -4.99 -1.52 8.18
N GLY A 100 -5.46 -2.64 7.63
CA GLY A 100 -5.49 -2.88 6.21
C GLY A 100 -5.61 -4.35 5.88
N VAL A 101 -5.46 -4.68 4.61
CA VAL A 101 -5.49 -6.04 4.09
C VAL A 101 -4.24 -6.32 3.27
N MET A 102 -3.63 -7.48 3.51
CA MET A 102 -2.73 -8.11 2.54
C MET A 102 -3.62 -8.78 1.50
N HIS A 103 -3.82 -8.14 0.35
CA HIS A 103 -4.70 -8.70 -0.68
C HIS A 103 -3.92 -9.78 -1.46
N CYS A 104 -4.65 -10.77 -1.99
CA CYS A 104 -4.06 -11.92 -2.70
C CYS A 104 -2.93 -12.63 -1.91
N PHE A 105 -3.14 -12.86 -0.62
CA PHE A 105 -2.14 -13.47 0.26
C PHE A 105 -1.72 -14.88 -0.20
N THR A 106 -0.44 -15.07 -0.49
CA THR A 106 0.15 -16.35 -0.93
C THR A 106 1.26 -16.87 -0.01
N GLU A 107 1.47 -16.25 1.16
CA GLU A 107 2.52 -16.66 2.10
C GLU A 107 2.05 -17.79 3.05
N THR A 108 2.95 -18.21 3.94
CA THR A 108 2.69 -19.31 4.88
C THR A 108 1.84 -18.90 6.09
N LEU A 109 1.28 -19.90 6.78
CA LEU A 109 0.54 -19.70 8.04
C LEU A 109 1.38 -19.00 9.12
N ASP A 110 2.68 -19.26 9.17
CA ASP A 110 3.59 -18.64 10.14
C ASP A 110 3.72 -17.13 9.89
N ILE A 111 3.76 -16.73 8.62
CA ILE A 111 3.75 -15.31 8.23
C ILE A 111 2.40 -14.68 8.57
N ALA A 112 1.30 -15.37 8.29
CA ALA A 112 -0.06 -14.88 8.58
C ALA A 112 -0.29 -14.59 10.08
N LYS A 113 0.44 -15.27 10.98
CA LYS A 113 0.34 -15.08 12.43
C LYS A 113 1.19 -13.93 12.99
N LYS A 114 2.11 -13.36 12.21
CA LYS A 114 2.94 -12.23 12.66
C LYS A 114 2.09 -10.98 12.80
N ARG A 115 2.34 -10.20 13.86
CA ARG A 115 1.65 -8.95 14.21
C ARG A 115 2.63 -7.79 14.21
#